data_AF-A0A940CL88-F1
#
_entry.id   AF-A0A940CL88-F1
#
_cell.length_a   1.000
_cell.length_b   1.000
_cell.length_c   1.000
_cell.angle_alpha   90.00
_cell.angle_beta   90.00
_cell.angle_gamma   90.00
#
_symmetry.space_group_name_H-M   'P 1'
#
loop_
_entity.id
_entity.type
_entity.pdbx_description
1 polymer ?
#
loop_
_entity_poly.entity_id
_entity_poly.type
_entity_poly.pdbx_seq_one_letter_code
_entity_poly.pdbx_strand_id
1 'polypeptide(L)'
;MKKTISFICLAICTLIWGTTFIAQDTGMDNIGPFTFNSVRFFVGFLAVSPFVFLFEKKKINREIKGKKNHFFKLMLPVGVFLFLGTVFQQVSLLYTDVANSAFFTIFYVPMVPIIVYFLFSERLHWSIWPSVFACIVGGYLLSDISDVNIRFGDGLVLIGALFWALHIIYIGK
;
A
#
# COMPACT_ATOMS: atom_id res chain seq x y z
N MET A 1 -8.21 -9.25 -21.13
CA MET A 1 -7.30 -8.11 -21.41
C MET A 1 -6.05 -8.69 -22.07
N LYS A 2 -5.53 -8.10 -23.17
CA LYS A 2 -4.28 -8.59 -23.78
C LYS A 2 -3.14 -8.40 -22.77
N LYS A 3 -2.31 -9.42 -22.54
CA LYS A 3 -1.22 -9.41 -21.53
C LYS A 3 -0.38 -8.13 -21.56
N THR A 4 -0.14 -7.59 -22.76
CA THR A 4 0.58 -6.33 -22.99
C THR A 4 -0.06 -5.12 -22.29
N ILE A 5 -1.39 -5.00 -22.29
CA ILE A 5 -2.09 -3.88 -21.65
C ILE A 5 -1.90 -3.94 -20.13
N SER A 6 -1.97 -5.14 -19.54
CA SER A 6 -1.73 -5.33 -18.11
C SER A 6 -0.30 -4.94 -17.71
N PHE A 7 0.70 -5.30 -18.51
CA PHE A 7 2.10 -4.89 -18.26
C PHE A 7 2.30 -3.38 -18.36
N ILE A 8 1.70 -2.73 -19.36
CA ILE A 8 1.78 -1.27 -19.52
C ILE A 8 1.12 -0.57 -18.32
N CYS A 9 -0.07 -1.01 -17.91
CA CYS A 9 -0.75 -0.45 -16.72
C CYS A 9 0.10 -0.62 -15.46
N LEU A 10 0.75 -1.77 -15.29
CA LEU A 10 1.61 -2.04 -14.14
C LEU A 10 2.84 -1.13 -14.14
N ALA A 11 3.50 -0.94 -15.30
CA ALA A 11 4.65 -0.05 -15.42
C ALA A 11 4.29 1.42 -15.10
N ILE A 12 3.16 1.91 -15.63
CA ILE A 12 2.66 3.26 -15.33
C ILE A 12 2.33 3.39 -13.84
N CYS A 13 1.67 2.39 -13.25
CA CYS A 13 1.36 2.38 -11.83
C CYS A 13 2.63 2.48 -10.97
N THR A 14 3.66 1.69 -11.27
CA THR A 14 4.94 1.72 -10.56
C THR A 14 5.65 3.07 -10.69
N LEU A 15 5.62 3.69 -11.87
CA LEU A 15 6.23 5.00 -12.10
C LEU A 15 5.51 6.09 -11.28
N ILE A 16 4.17 6.11 -11.31
CA ILE A 16 3.38 7.06 -10.52
C ILE A 16 3.65 6.83 -9.03
N TRP A 17 3.62 5.58 -8.56
CA TRP A 17 3.85 5.26 -7.17
C TRP A 17 5.24 5.70 -6.69
N GLY A 18 6.30 5.40 -7.44
CA GLY A 18 7.67 5.80 -7.08
C GLY A 18 7.84 7.32 -7.00
N THR A 19 7.34 8.06 -8.01
CA THR A 19 7.44 9.53 -8.03
C THR A 19 6.59 10.20 -6.94
N THR A 20 5.49 9.57 -6.50
CA THR A 20 4.64 10.15 -5.45
C THR A 20 5.30 10.24 -4.08
N PHE A 21 6.38 9.53 -3.76
CA PHE A 21 7.07 9.73 -2.48
C PHE A 21 7.69 11.12 -2.37
N ILE A 22 8.30 11.61 -3.46
CA ILE A 22 8.86 12.97 -3.52
C ILE A 22 7.75 14.01 -3.38
N ALA A 23 6.62 13.81 -4.05
CA ALA A 23 5.46 14.68 -3.94
C ALA A 23 4.79 14.63 -2.56
N GLN A 24 4.85 13.48 -1.87
CA GLN A 24 4.35 13.34 -0.50
C GLN A 24 5.22 14.10 0.49
N ASP A 25 6.53 13.95 0.36
CA ASP A 25 7.56 14.63 1.16
C ASP A 25 7.42 16.16 1.03
N THR A 26 7.63 16.68 -0.18
CA THR A 26 7.50 18.11 -0.48
C THR A 26 6.10 18.68 -0.23
N GLY A 27 5.05 17.87 -0.43
CA GLY A 27 3.67 18.30 -0.27
C GLY A 27 3.25 18.46 1.19
N MET A 28 3.89 17.75 2.12
CA MET A 28 3.53 17.82 3.54
C MET A 28 4.30 18.88 4.32
N ASP A 29 5.40 19.41 3.78
CA ASP A 29 6.27 20.40 4.45
C ASP A 29 5.50 21.58 5.06
N ASN A 30 4.46 22.06 4.37
CA ASN A 30 3.70 23.25 4.79
C ASN A 30 2.39 22.94 5.54
N ILE A 31 1.79 21.78 5.31
CA ILE A 31 0.43 21.44 5.79
C ILE A 31 0.40 20.30 6.80
N GLY A 32 1.53 19.62 6.99
CA GLY A 32 1.68 18.45 7.85
C GLY A 32 1.13 17.15 7.25
N PRO A 33 1.51 16.00 7.84
CA PRO A 33 1.24 14.67 7.27
C PRO A 33 -0.25 14.31 7.26
N PHE A 34 -0.99 14.66 8.33
CA PHE A 34 -2.41 14.31 8.45
C PHE A 34 -3.28 15.11 7.48
N THR A 35 -3.03 16.41 7.35
CA THR A 35 -3.76 17.28 6.41
C THR A 35 -3.48 16.86 4.97
N PHE A 36 -2.21 16.60 4.64
CA PHE A 36 -1.84 16.10 3.32
C PHE A 36 -2.58 14.80 2.96
N ASN A 37 -2.56 13.81 3.86
CA ASN A 37 -3.27 12.55 3.64
C ASN A 37 -4.78 12.75 3.51
N SER A 38 -5.38 13.60 4.33
CA SER A 38 -6.82 13.89 4.28
C SER A 38 -7.23 14.45 2.92
N VAL A 39 -6.51 15.46 2.44
CA VAL A 39 -6.76 16.08 1.13
C VAL A 39 -6.52 15.07 0.02
N ARG A 40 -5.43 14.31 0.06
CA ARG A 40 -5.10 13.28 -0.93
C ARG A 40 -6.21 12.24 -1.07
N PHE A 41 -6.70 11.69 0.05
CA PHE A 41 -7.77 10.70 0.02
C PHE A 41 -9.12 11.31 -0.36
N PHE A 42 -9.38 12.56 0.02
CA PHE A 42 -10.59 13.25 -0.38
C PHE A 42 -10.64 13.51 -1.89
N VAL A 43 -9.54 13.99 -2.48
CA VAL A 43 -9.41 14.15 -3.94
C VAL A 43 -9.51 12.80 -4.64
N GLY A 44 -8.86 11.75 -4.11
CA GLY A 44 -8.99 10.39 -4.63
C GLY A 44 -10.43 9.88 -4.62
N PHE A 45 -11.17 10.12 -3.54
CA PHE A 45 -12.59 9.80 -3.44
C PHE A 45 -13.42 10.53 -4.50
N LEU A 46 -13.22 11.84 -4.66
CA LEU A 46 -13.93 12.64 -5.68
C LEU A 46 -13.58 12.20 -7.10
N ALA A 47 -12.33 11.84 -7.36
CA ALA A 47 -11.89 11.37 -8.68
C ALA A 47 -12.51 10.02 -9.04
N VAL A 48 -12.63 9.09 -8.08
CA VAL A 48 -13.15 7.73 -8.32
C VAL A 48 -14.68 7.68 -8.29
N SER A 49 -15.33 8.52 -7.48
CA SER A 49 -16.79 8.53 -7.26
C SER A 49 -17.63 8.55 -8.56
N PRO A 50 -17.38 9.43 -9.56
CA PRO A 50 -18.12 9.43 -10.82
C PRO A 50 -18.05 8.12 -11.58
N PHE A 51 -16.87 7.49 -11.65
CA PHE A 51 -16.70 6.22 -12.36
C PHE A 51 -17.50 5.10 -11.72
N VAL A 52 -17.55 5.08 -10.39
CA VAL A 52 -18.34 4.11 -9.62
C VAL A 52 -19.84 4.25 -9.93
N PHE A 53 -20.36 5.48 -9.94
CA PHE A 53 -21.78 5.72 -10.21
C PHE A 53 -22.17 5.53 -11.68
N LEU A 54 -21.27 5.78 -12.63
CA LEU A 54 -21.54 5.69 -14.06
C LEU A 54 -21.40 4.25 -14.60
N PHE A 55 -20.34 3.53 -14.21
CA PHE A 55 -20.00 2.23 -14.81
C PHE A 55 -20.35 1.03 -13.93
N GLU A 56 -20.31 1.19 -12.61
CA GLU A 56 -20.32 0.04 -11.68
C GLU A 56 -21.62 -0.05 -10.85
N LYS A 57 -22.59 0.84 -11.09
CA LYS A 57 -23.88 0.92 -10.35
C LYS A 57 -24.67 -0.40 -10.35
N LYS A 58 -24.64 -1.16 -11.45
CA LYS A 58 -25.32 -2.47 -11.56
C LYS A 58 -24.64 -3.55 -10.72
N LYS A 59 -23.29 -3.59 -10.72
CA LYS A 59 -22.51 -4.53 -9.91
C LYS A 59 -22.61 -4.23 -8.42
N ILE A 60 -22.58 -2.95 -8.04
CA ILE A 60 -22.79 -2.52 -6.65
C ILE A 60 -24.09 -3.06 -6.09
N ASN A 61 -25.20 -2.89 -6.83
CA ASN A 61 -26.49 -3.40 -6.37
C ASN A 61 -26.53 -4.92 -6.23
N ARG A 62 -25.77 -5.66 -7.05
CA ARG A 62 -25.74 -7.12 -6.99
C ARG A 62 -24.89 -7.63 -5.83
N GLU A 63 -23.67 -7.11 -5.69
CA GLU A 63 -22.69 -7.60 -4.72
C GLU A 63 -22.95 -7.06 -3.30
N ILE A 64 -23.38 -5.79 -3.16
CA ILE A 64 -23.63 -5.17 -1.85
C ILE A 64 -25.00 -5.58 -1.27
N LYS A 65 -26.08 -5.62 -2.07
CA LYS A 65 -27.41 -5.98 -1.53
C LYS A 65 -27.50 -7.45 -1.14
N GLY A 66 -26.83 -8.36 -1.86
CA GLY A 66 -26.86 -9.79 -1.57
C GLY A 66 -26.10 -10.19 -0.30
N LYS A 67 -25.09 -9.41 0.12
CA LYS A 67 -24.18 -9.75 1.23
C LYS A 67 -23.81 -8.55 2.11
N LYS A 68 -24.78 -7.68 2.41
CA LYS A 68 -24.57 -6.41 3.12
C LYS A 68 -23.75 -6.56 4.42
N ASN A 69 -24.08 -7.56 5.26
CA ASN A 69 -23.35 -7.80 6.52
C ASN A 69 -21.89 -8.20 6.30
N HIS A 70 -21.59 -8.97 5.25
CA HIS A 70 -20.22 -9.37 4.94
C HIS A 70 -19.43 -8.19 4.37
N PHE A 71 -20.07 -7.39 3.51
CA PHE A 71 -19.47 -6.17 2.95
C PHE A 71 -19.04 -5.20 4.05
N PHE A 72 -19.92 -4.88 5.02
CA PHE A 72 -19.54 -3.99 6.12
C PHE A 72 -18.46 -4.57 7.03
N LYS A 73 -18.46 -5.90 7.24
CA LYS A 73 -17.42 -6.59 8.02
C LYS A 73 -16.04 -6.50 7.37
N LEU A 74 -15.95 -6.46 6.04
CA LEU A 74 -14.67 -6.32 5.32
C LEU A 74 -14.29 -4.86 5.10
N MET A 75 -15.26 -3.99 4.83
CA MET A 75 -15.04 -2.56 4.58
C MET A 75 -14.33 -1.88 5.75
N LEU A 76 -14.75 -2.17 6.98
CA LEU A 76 -14.18 -1.55 8.19
C LEU A 76 -12.68 -1.86 8.37
N PRO A 77 -12.24 -3.15 8.44
CA PRO A 77 -10.81 -3.47 8.59
C PRO A 77 -9.98 -2.98 7.39
N VAL A 78 -10.49 -3.08 6.16
CA VAL A 78 -9.79 -2.57 4.96
C VAL A 78 -9.51 -1.07 5.10
N GLY A 79 -10.50 -0.29 5.52
CA GLY A 79 -10.35 1.15 5.73
C GLY A 79 -9.42 1.50 6.90
N VAL A 80 -9.51 0.78 8.01
CA VAL A 80 -8.64 0.98 9.18
C VAL A 80 -7.18 0.69 8.85
N PHE A 81 -6.89 -0.44 8.19
CA PHE A 81 -5.52 -0.78 7.79
C PHE A 81 -4.95 0.19 6.75
N LEU A 82 -5.77 0.67 5.82
CA LEU A 82 -5.36 1.72 4.88
C LEU A 82 -5.02 3.02 5.61
N PHE A 83 -5.87 3.45 6.54
CA PHE A 83 -5.63 4.64 7.34
C PHE A 83 -4.34 4.53 8.15
N LEU A 84 -4.16 3.43 8.90
CA LEU A 84 -2.96 3.23 9.71
C LEU A 84 -1.70 3.14 8.83
N GLY A 85 -1.74 2.35 7.75
CA GLY A 85 -0.61 2.22 6.83
C GLY A 85 -0.18 3.57 6.24
N THR A 86 -1.13 4.37 5.80
CA THR A 86 -0.83 5.70 5.24
C THR A 86 -0.40 6.73 6.27
N VAL A 87 -0.94 6.71 7.49
CA VAL A 87 -0.49 7.60 8.56
C VAL A 87 0.95 7.28 8.96
N PHE A 88 1.25 6.02 9.25
CA PHE A 88 2.61 5.62 9.65
C PHE A 88 3.62 5.90 8.56
N GLN A 89 3.28 5.61 7.31
CA GLN A 89 4.15 5.91 6.17
C GLN A 89 4.33 7.41 5.95
N GLN A 90 3.26 8.21 5.99
CA GLN A 90 3.38 9.65 5.78
C GLN A 90 4.14 10.34 6.92
N VAL A 91 3.91 9.93 8.17
CA VAL A 91 4.65 10.47 9.33
C VAL A 91 6.11 10.04 9.28
N SER A 92 6.42 8.85 8.77
CA SER A 92 7.80 8.37 8.69
C SER A 92 8.71 9.26 7.84
N LEU A 93 8.17 9.84 6.76
CA LEU A 93 8.89 10.71 5.84
C LEU A 93 9.36 12.01 6.49
N LEU A 94 8.75 12.44 7.61
CA LEU A 94 9.27 13.57 8.40
C LEU A 94 10.61 13.25 9.09
N TYR A 95 10.92 11.97 9.27
CA TYR A 95 12.04 11.51 10.09
C TYR A 95 13.02 10.62 9.32
N THR A 96 12.73 10.24 8.08
CA THR A 96 13.63 9.42 7.24
C THR A 96 13.60 9.87 5.79
N ASP A 97 14.64 9.51 5.06
CA ASP A 97 14.76 9.88 3.65
C ASP A 97 13.76 9.11 2.79
N VAL A 98 13.34 9.73 1.69
CA VAL A 98 12.42 9.13 0.70
C VAL A 98 12.92 7.76 0.22
N ALA A 99 14.24 7.62 -0.01
CA ALA A 99 14.85 6.36 -0.43
C ALA A 99 14.70 5.25 0.63
N ASN A 100 15.01 5.57 1.90
CA ASN A 100 14.87 4.62 3.01
C ASN A 100 13.40 4.26 3.26
N SER A 101 12.49 5.25 3.23
CA SER A 101 11.05 5.00 3.38
C SER A 101 10.51 4.08 2.28
N ALA A 102 10.90 4.29 1.03
CA ALA A 102 10.53 3.41 -0.07
C ALA A 102 11.10 2.00 0.12
N PHE A 103 12.36 1.87 0.53
CA PHE A 103 13.00 0.58 0.82
C PHE A 103 12.30 -0.18 1.93
N PHE A 104 12.08 0.44 3.10
CA PHE A 104 11.42 -0.21 4.24
C PHE A 104 9.96 -0.57 3.95
N THR A 105 9.29 0.16 3.07
CA THR A 105 7.91 -0.18 2.65
C THR A 105 7.87 -1.55 1.96
N ILE A 106 8.91 -1.92 1.18
CA ILE A 106 8.97 -3.21 0.47
C ILE A 106 8.84 -4.41 1.41
N PHE A 107 9.12 -4.27 2.71
CA PHE A 107 8.94 -5.34 3.68
C PHE A 107 7.49 -5.83 3.81
N TYR A 108 6.48 -5.10 3.28
CA TYR A 108 5.14 -5.67 3.17
C TYR A 108 5.13 -6.93 2.28
N VAL A 109 6.04 -7.04 1.29
CA VAL A 109 6.14 -8.16 0.34
C VAL A 109 6.46 -9.49 1.03
N PRO A 110 7.49 -9.62 1.89
CA PRO A 110 7.66 -10.81 2.72
C PRO A 110 6.59 -10.94 3.81
N MET A 111 6.06 -9.84 4.35
CA MET A 111 5.04 -9.91 5.40
C MET A 111 3.72 -10.53 4.91
N VAL A 112 3.27 -10.24 3.68
CA VAL A 112 2.03 -10.82 3.12
C VAL A 112 2.00 -12.36 3.20
N PRO A 113 2.95 -13.11 2.59
CA PRO A 113 2.94 -14.57 2.65
C PRO A 113 3.11 -15.09 4.08
N ILE A 114 3.92 -14.43 4.93
CA ILE A 114 4.09 -14.84 6.32
C ILE A 114 2.75 -14.72 7.08
N ILE A 115 2.05 -13.59 6.97
CA ILE A 115 0.76 -13.36 7.63
C ILE A 115 -0.30 -14.31 7.07
N VAL A 116 -0.35 -14.52 5.76
CA VAL A 116 -1.29 -15.47 5.13
C VAL A 116 -1.08 -16.89 5.64
N TYR A 117 0.17 -17.33 5.73
CA TYR A 117 0.52 -18.65 6.24
C TYR A 117 0.14 -18.81 7.72
N PHE A 118 0.52 -17.86 8.58
CA PHE A 118 0.30 -17.98 10.02
C PHE A 118 -1.14 -17.67 10.46
N LEU A 119 -1.76 -16.58 9.98
CA LEU A 119 -3.09 -16.16 10.44
C LEU A 119 -4.23 -16.84 9.69
N PHE A 120 -4.02 -17.24 8.43
CA PHE A 120 -5.07 -17.82 7.60
C PHE A 120 -4.82 -19.28 7.22
N SER A 121 -3.69 -19.87 7.61
CA SER A 121 -3.35 -21.28 7.36
C SER A 121 -3.42 -21.68 5.88
N GLU A 122 -3.24 -20.71 4.98
CA GLU A 122 -3.22 -20.97 3.54
C GLU A 122 -1.83 -21.45 3.11
N ARG A 123 -1.79 -22.52 2.31
CA ARG A 123 -0.53 -23.08 1.81
C ARG A 123 -0.08 -22.30 0.58
N LEU A 124 1.04 -21.60 0.75
CA LEU A 124 1.68 -20.85 -0.32
C LEU A 124 2.56 -21.76 -1.17
N HIS A 125 2.53 -21.55 -2.48
CA HIS A 125 3.40 -22.27 -3.40
C HIS A 125 4.87 -21.85 -3.21
N TRP A 126 5.80 -22.81 -3.23
CA TRP A 126 7.23 -22.59 -2.98
C TRP A 126 7.86 -21.48 -3.86
N SER A 127 7.33 -21.29 -5.08
CA SER A 127 7.79 -20.25 -6.02
C SER A 127 7.71 -18.81 -5.49
N ILE A 128 6.99 -18.56 -4.40
CA ILE A 128 6.87 -17.23 -3.81
C ILE A 128 8.16 -16.82 -3.10
N TRP A 129 8.88 -17.74 -2.46
CA TRP A 129 10.08 -17.44 -1.68
C TRP A 129 11.25 -16.88 -2.52
N PRO A 130 11.60 -17.44 -3.70
CA PRO A 130 12.59 -16.83 -4.58
C PRO A 130 12.19 -15.41 -5.03
N SER A 131 10.89 -15.16 -5.24
CA SER A 131 10.38 -13.86 -5.66
C SER A 131 10.50 -12.82 -4.54
N VAL A 132 10.18 -13.21 -3.31
CA VAL A 132 10.37 -12.40 -2.10
C VAL A 132 11.85 -12.06 -1.92
N PHE A 133 12.73 -13.06 -2.06
CA PHE A 133 14.17 -12.85 -1.94
C PHE A 133 14.69 -11.86 -2.99
N ALA A 134 14.32 -12.05 -4.26
CA ALA A 134 14.69 -11.12 -5.34
C ALA A 134 14.19 -9.69 -5.09
N CYS A 135 12.98 -9.54 -4.52
CA CYS A 135 12.41 -8.24 -4.17
C CYS A 135 13.19 -7.53 -3.06
N ILE A 136 13.60 -8.27 -2.01
CA ILE A 136 14.41 -7.72 -0.92
C ILE A 136 15.80 -7.31 -1.42
N VAL A 137 16.45 -8.15 -2.22
CA VAL A 137 17.77 -7.83 -2.81
C VAL A 137 17.66 -6.60 -3.72
N GLY A 138 16.62 -6.54 -4.57
CA GLY A 138 16.39 -5.39 -5.43
C GLY A 138 16.14 -4.10 -4.64
N GLY A 139 15.35 -4.17 -3.57
CA GLY A 139 15.16 -3.05 -2.65
C GLY A 139 16.47 -2.60 -2.01
N TYR A 140 17.29 -3.56 -1.56
CA TYR A 140 18.54 -3.27 -0.86
C TYR A 140 19.53 -2.52 -1.77
N LEU A 141 19.60 -2.90 -3.05
CA LEU A 141 20.43 -2.21 -4.04
C LEU A 141 19.98 -0.79 -4.37
N LEU A 142 18.72 -0.44 -4.06
CA LEU A 142 18.18 0.91 -4.24
C LEU A 142 18.44 1.81 -3.02
N SER A 143 18.79 1.24 -1.86
CA SER A 143 19.03 2.00 -0.63
C SER A 143 20.44 2.57 -0.63
N ASP A 144 20.61 3.78 -0.09
CA ASP A 144 21.95 4.33 0.14
C ASP A 144 22.57 3.63 1.37
N ILE A 145 23.65 2.88 1.15
CA ILE A 145 24.30 2.03 2.16
C ILE A 145 25.32 2.85 2.98
N SER A 146 25.59 4.10 2.58
CA SER A 146 26.68 4.89 3.14
C SER A 146 26.37 5.55 4.49
N ASP A 147 25.10 5.67 4.86
CA ASP A 147 24.65 6.34 6.09
C ASP A 147 23.62 5.48 6.86
N VAL A 148 24.05 4.30 7.32
CA VAL A 148 23.24 3.33 8.09
C VAL A 148 23.02 3.82 9.53
N ASN A 149 22.44 5.00 9.69
CA ASN A 149 21.89 5.46 10.95
C ASN A 149 20.41 5.12 10.96
N ILE A 150 20.01 4.16 11.80
CA ILE A 150 18.61 3.79 11.99
C ILE A 150 17.87 5.01 12.51
N ARG A 151 17.00 5.58 11.66
CA ARG A 151 16.21 6.75 12.02
C ARG A 151 14.91 6.29 12.67
N PHE A 152 14.33 7.16 13.51
CA PHE A 152 13.01 6.90 14.09
C PHE A 152 11.94 6.65 13.01
N GLY A 153 12.06 7.34 11.87
CA GLY A 153 11.19 7.14 10.72
C GLY A 153 11.19 5.71 10.18
N ASP A 154 12.34 5.03 10.16
CA ASP A 154 12.46 3.68 9.59
C ASP A 154 11.60 2.66 10.35
N GLY A 155 11.56 2.78 11.68
CA GLY A 155 10.68 1.97 12.53
C GLY A 155 9.19 2.23 12.25
N LEU A 156 8.82 3.49 12.02
CA LEU A 156 7.44 3.85 11.65
C LEU A 156 7.05 3.28 10.29
N VAL A 157 7.95 3.31 9.29
CA VAL A 157 7.69 2.69 7.98
C VAL A 157 7.44 1.20 8.14
N LEU A 158 8.27 0.51 8.94
CA LEU A 158 8.14 -0.93 9.13
C LEU A 158 6.79 -1.30 9.78
N ILE A 159 6.33 -0.50 10.75
CA ILE A 159 4.99 -0.64 11.33
C ILE A 159 3.92 -0.37 10.26
N GLY A 160 4.10 0.65 9.41
CA GLY A 160 3.23 0.93 8.27
C GLY A 160 3.16 -0.22 7.27
N ALA A 161 4.29 -0.88 6.99
CA ALA A 161 4.38 -2.03 6.08
C ALA A 161 3.55 -3.22 6.56
N LEU A 162 3.46 -3.43 7.88
CA LEU A 162 2.56 -4.43 8.46
C LEU A 162 1.09 -4.13 8.13
N PHE A 163 0.67 -2.86 8.26
CA PHE A 163 -0.69 -2.46 7.93
C PHE A 163 -0.98 -2.53 6.42
N TRP A 164 0.00 -2.22 5.57
CA TRP A 164 -0.11 -2.45 4.13
C TRP A 164 -0.29 -3.94 3.80
N ALA A 165 0.48 -4.81 4.44
CA ALA A 165 0.35 -6.25 4.26
C ALA A 165 -1.05 -6.75 4.64
N LEU A 166 -1.56 -6.33 5.81
CA LEU A 166 -2.92 -6.64 6.25
C LEU A 166 -3.98 -6.09 5.28
N HIS A 167 -3.82 -4.86 4.81
CA HIS A 167 -4.73 -4.25 3.85
C HIS A 167 -4.79 -5.05 2.53
N ILE A 168 -3.65 -5.45 1.98
CA ILE A 168 -3.56 -6.29 0.77
C ILE A 168 -4.29 -7.62 0.98
N ILE A 169 -4.09 -8.27 2.12
CA ILE A 169 -4.72 -9.56 2.42
C ILE A 169 -6.24 -9.43 2.54
N TYR A 170 -6.73 -8.39 3.22
CA TYR A 170 -8.18 -8.18 3.40
C TYR A 170 -8.89 -7.72 2.13
N ILE A 171 -8.20 -7.01 1.22
CA ILE A 171 -8.73 -6.69 -0.11
C ILE A 171 -8.83 -7.94 -1.00
N GLY A 172 -7.93 -8.90 -0.82
CA GLY A 172 -7.91 -10.13 -1.61
C GLY A 172 -9.01 -11.13 -1.27
N LYS A 173 -9.81 -10.90 -0.20
CA LYS A 173 -10.88 -11.78 0.27
C LYS A 173 -12.26 -11.32 -0.19
#